data_AF-A0A2J7RCY7-F1
#
_entry.id   AF-A0A2J7RCY7-F1
#
_cell.length_a   1.000
_cell.length_b   1.000
_cell.length_c   1.000
_cell.angle_alpha   90.00
_cell.angle_beta   90.00
_cell.angle_gamma   90.00
#
_symmetry.space_group_name_H-M   'P 1'
#
loop_
_entity.id
_entity.type
_entity.pdbx_description
1 polymer ?
#
loop_
_entity_poly.entity_id
_entity_poly.type
_entity_poly.pdbx_seq_one_letter_code
_entity_poly.pdbx_strand_id
1 'polypeptide(L)'
;MRPSNHPAPLTARRLVSLSEVPLEEAACSALSKAYNFAVAPVSVPVKDFLCGVEKAIMALHEETVEEIRQETVRILKNSRKPKDNLTGAERRALRSLKANEALTVLPADKGNAAVVLDTSHYNRKFAALLENKAYKKLKDPTDAIERNAVLLMKTSPIAEEVCQQLQPQGSRPPRLYGLPKVHKPDVPLWPIASTFASPTYLLAKHSAGLLSNNMVNCLHHKSNSMEFIHSLCSFHVDPHDIMQFRCSVALHQGAYRRYYGSARTTFRRRYLETFPPCPDHLILHLQCPVLPTNRWCGDGFATVSGHRKLIYGGLRGEGT
;
A
#
# COMPACT_ATOMS: atom_id res chain seq x y z
N MET A 1 10.77 45.46 -7.98
CA MET A 1 10.22 44.33 -8.75
C MET A 1 10.48 43.05 -7.97
N ARG A 2 9.43 42.42 -7.43
CA ARG A 2 9.54 41.10 -6.76
C ARG A 2 9.59 40.03 -7.85
N PRO A 3 10.54 39.08 -7.83
CA PRO A 3 10.52 37.98 -8.78
C PRO A 3 9.29 37.10 -8.52
N SER A 4 8.49 36.92 -9.56
CA SER A 4 7.30 36.10 -9.59
C SER A 4 7.66 34.62 -9.46
N ASN A 5 7.23 34.01 -8.35
CA ASN A 5 7.22 32.57 -8.16
C ASN A 5 6.15 31.95 -9.09
N HIS A 6 6.56 31.53 -10.28
CA HIS A 6 5.85 30.51 -11.04
C HIS A 6 6.69 29.23 -11.04
N PRO A 7 6.22 28.12 -10.43
CA PRO A 7 6.90 26.85 -10.55
C PRO A 7 6.79 26.40 -12.00
N ALA A 8 7.95 26.10 -12.60
CA ALA A 8 8.07 25.57 -13.95
C ALA A 8 7.20 24.30 -14.15
N PRO A 9 6.79 23.99 -15.39
CA PRO A 9 5.89 22.87 -15.69
C PRO A 9 6.49 21.54 -15.19
N LEU A 10 5.62 20.68 -14.64
CA LEU A 10 5.89 19.35 -14.07
C LEU A 10 6.69 18.43 -15.02
N THR A 11 8.00 18.65 -15.16
CA THR A 11 8.92 17.64 -15.67
C THR A 11 9.14 16.65 -14.53
N ALA A 12 8.38 15.55 -14.53
CA ALA A 12 8.71 14.24 -13.97
C ALA A 12 9.67 14.19 -12.75
N ARG A 13 9.53 15.08 -11.76
CA ARG A 13 10.38 15.10 -10.56
C ARG A 13 9.93 13.97 -9.66
N ARG A 14 10.54 12.81 -9.87
CA ARG A 14 10.43 11.60 -9.01
C ARG A 14 11.08 11.80 -7.64
N LEU A 15 11.68 12.95 -7.38
CA LEU A 15 12.21 13.38 -6.11
C LEU A 15 11.57 14.71 -5.69
N VAL A 16 11.04 14.75 -4.47
CA VAL A 16 10.53 15.95 -3.81
C VAL A 16 11.34 16.18 -2.54
N SER A 17 12.21 17.20 -2.54
CA SER A 17 12.90 17.62 -1.32
C SER A 17 12.07 18.68 -0.60
N LEU A 18 11.69 18.38 0.65
CA LEU A 18 11.04 19.28 1.61
C LEU A 18 11.96 19.58 2.80
N SER A 19 13.22 19.14 2.72
CA SER A 19 14.25 19.31 3.74
C SER A 19 14.98 20.64 3.53
N GLU A 20 15.34 21.29 4.64
CA GLU A 20 16.22 22.47 4.62
C GLU A 20 17.69 22.10 4.42
N VAL A 21 18.07 20.86 4.77
CA VAL A 21 19.42 20.33 4.53
C VAL A 21 19.64 20.05 3.04
N PRO A 22 20.72 20.57 2.42
CA PRO A 22 21.04 20.30 1.03
C PRO A 22 21.41 18.83 0.82
N LEU A 23 20.94 18.25 -0.27
CA LEU A 23 21.24 16.87 -0.67
C LEU A 23 22.41 16.85 -1.66
N GLU A 24 23.29 15.88 -1.50
CA GLU A 24 24.35 15.58 -2.47
C GLU A 24 23.74 15.27 -3.85
N GLU A 25 24.37 15.73 -4.93
CA GLU A 25 23.91 15.51 -6.29
C GLU A 25 23.75 14.01 -6.62
N ALA A 26 24.68 13.18 -6.14
CA ALA A 26 24.59 11.73 -6.29
C ALA A 26 23.38 11.11 -5.56
N ALA A 27 22.99 11.67 -4.40
CA ALA A 27 21.76 11.25 -3.71
C ALA A 27 20.52 11.67 -4.52
N CYS A 28 20.51 12.89 -5.05
CA CYS A 28 19.43 13.40 -5.89
C CYS A 28 19.25 12.54 -7.16
N SER A 29 20.35 12.22 -7.85
CA SER A 29 20.36 11.32 -9.02
C SER A 29 19.76 9.96 -8.66
N ALA A 30 20.23 9.34 -7.57
CA ALA A 30 19.76 8.03 -7.15
C ALA A 30 18.26 8.01 -6.82
N LEU A 31 17.78 9.00 -6.05
CA LEU A 31 16.37 9.08 -5.65
C LEU A 31 15.46 9.47 -6.82
N SER A 32 15.98 10.19 -7.82
CA SER A 32 15.23 10.56 -9.02
C SER A 32 14.93 9.38 -9.95
N LYS A 33 15.57 8.22 -9.75
CA LYS A 33 15.28 6.99 -10.51
C LYS A 33 13.90 6.38 -10.21
N ALA A 34 13.16 6.95 -9.26
CA ALA A 34 11.88 6.52 -8.66
C ALA A 34 12.05 5.67 -7.40
N TYR A 35 11.06 5.73 -6.52
CA TYR A 35 11.08 4.96 -5.27
C TYR A 35 11.05 3.44 -5.53
N ASN A 36 10.29 2.99 -6.54
CA ASN A 36 10.24 1.58 -6.94
C ASN A 36 11.41 1.16 -7.85
N PHE A 37 12.49 1.95 -7.93
CA PHE A 37 13.67 1.55 -8.69
C PHE A 37 14.30 0.29 -8.07
N ALA A 38 14.32 -0.81 -8.83
CA ALA A 38 14.86 -2.08 -8.37
C ALA A 38 16.40 -2.03 -8.40
N VAL A 39 17.02 -1.78 -7.25
CA VAL A 39 18.48 -1.77 -7.11
C VAL A 39 19.01 -3.19 -7.34
N ALA A 40 20.00 -3.34 -8.23
CA ALA A 40 20.63 -4.62 -8.50
C ALA A 40 21.31 -5.16 -7.22
N PRO A 41 21.07 -6.43 -6.85
CA PRO A 41 21.70 -7.00 -5.67
C PRO A 41 23.20 -7.18 -5.93
N VAL A 42 23.99 -7.05 -4.86
CA VAL A 42 25.47 -7.14 -4.93
C VAL A 42 25.93 -8.57 -5.25
N SER A 43 25.12 -9.56 -4.87
CA SER A 43 25.33 -10.98 -5.12
C SER A 43 24.01 -11.62 -5.56
N VAL A 44 24.08 -12.83 -6.13
CA VAL A 44 22.88 -13.61 -6.42
C VAL A 44 22.18 -13.93 -5.09
N PRO A 45 20.86 -13.66 -4.94
CA PRO A 45 20.12 -13.93 -3.70
C PRO A 45 19.78 -15.42 -3.59
N VAL A 46 20.81 -16.25 -3.40
CA VAL A 46 20.70 -17.72 -3.37
C VAL A 46 19.63 -18.19 -2.38
N LYS A 47 19.61 -17.63 -1.18
CA LYS A 47 18.65 -18.00 -0.14
C LYS A 47 17.19 -17.78 -0.58
N ASP A 48 16.91 -16.65 -1.21
CA ASP A 48 15.55 -16.31 -1.63
C ASP A 48 15.07 -17.24 -2.75
N PHE A 49 15.97 -17.57 -3.70
CA PHE A 49 15.68 -18.56 -4.74
C PHE A 49 15.43 -19.95 -4.16
N LEU A 50 16.31 -20.43 -3.27
CA LEU A 50 16.15 -21.74 -2.64
C LEU A 50 14.84 -21.82 -1.84
N CYS A 51 14.53 -20.81 -1.02
CA CYS A 51 13.27 -20.76 -0.28
C CYS A 51 12.05 -20.74 -1.22
N GLY A 52 12.14 -20.03 -2.35
CA GLY A 52 11.07 -19.98 -3.35
C GLY A 52 10.85 -21.32 -4.06
N VAL A 53 11.94 -21.96 -4.49
CA VAL A 53 11.92 -23.26 -5.16
C VAL A 53 11.43 -24.35 -4.22
N GLU A 54 11.99 -24.45 -3.01
CA GLU A 54 11.56 -25.44 -2.01
C GLU A 54 10.08 -25.34 -1.73
N LYS A 55 9.57 -24.12 -1.56
CA LYS A 55 8.14 -23.90 -1.32
C LYS A 55 7.26 -24.33 -2.50
N ALA A 56 7.75 -24.21 -3.73
CA ALA A 56 7.02 -24.59 -4.93
C ALA A 56 7.00 -26.10 -5.16
N ILE A 57 8.06 -26.82 -4.77
CA ILE A 57 8.20 -28.26 -5.01
C ILE A 57 7.63 -29.13 -3.88
N MET A 58 7.17 -28.55 -2.76
CA MET A 58 6.65 -29.30 -1.59
C MET A 58 5.53 -30.30 -1.90
N ALA A 59 4.78 -30.11 -2.99
CA ALA A 59 3.64 -30.95 -3.36
C ALA A 59 3.95 -31.97 -4.49
N LEU A 60 5.21 -32.05 -4.94
CA LEU A 60 5.63 -32.92 -6.04
C LEU A 60 6.15 -34.28 -5.54
N HIS A 61 6.27 -35.24 -6.45
CA HIS A 61 6.89 -36.54 -6.16
C HIS A 61 8.39 -36.41 -5.86
N GLU A 62 8.90 -37.26 -4.97
CA GLU A 62 10.26 -37.19 -4.42
C GLU A 62 11.36 -37.20 -5.49
N GLU A 63 11.20 -38.00 -6.55
CA GLU A 63 12.15 -38.07 -7.67
C GLU A 63 12.25 -36.73 -8.41
N THR A 64 11.11 -36.13 -8.77
CA THR A 64 11.06 -34.81 -9.43
C THR A 64 11.57 -33.70 -8.52
N VAL A 65 11.33 -33.79 -7.21
CA VAL A 65 11.84 -32.83 -6.21
C VAL A 65 13.37 -32.83 -6.24
N GLU A 66 13.99 -34.00 -6.23
CA GLU A 66 15.45 -34.12 -6.21
C GLU A 66 16.09 -33.67 -7.53
N GLU A 67 15.47 -34.00 -8.67
CA GLU A 67 15.90 -33.49 -9.98
C GLU A 67 15.89 -31.95 -10.02
N ILE A 68 14.79 -31.33 -9.56
CA ILE A 68 14.67 -29.86 -9.53
C ILE A 68 15.71 -29.25 -8.58
N ARG A 69 15.99 -29.86 -7.43
CA ARG A 69 17.04 -29.40 -6.51
C ARG A 69 18.41 -29.43 -7.17
N GLN A 70 18.77 -30.53 -7.82
CA GLN A 70 20.05 -30.67 -8.51
C GLN A 70 20.21 -29.64 -9.64
N GLU A 71 19.17 -29.45 -10.45
CA GLU A 71 19.18 -28.45 -11.51
C GLU A 71 19.25 -27.02 -10.95
N THR A 72 18.53 -26.74 -9.87
CA THR A 72 18.57 -25.44 -9.20
C THR A 72 19.97 -25.13 -8.68
N VAL A 73 20.64 -26.09 -8.04
CA VAL A 73 22.03 -25.95 -7.59
C VAL A 73 22.96 -25.71 -8.78
N ARG A 74 22.78 -26.45 -9.88
CA ARG A 74 23.58 -26.29 -11.12
C ARG A 74 23.44 -24.88 -11.68
N ILE A 75 22.20 -24.37 -11.82
CA ILE A 75 21.92 -23.02 -12.31
C ILE A 75 22.53 -21.96 -11.39
N LEU A 76 22.34 -22.09 -10.06
CA LEU A 76 22.83 -21.10 -9.10
C LEU A 76 24.36 -21.05 -9.05
N LYS A 77 25.05 -22.20 -9.16
CA LYS A 77 26.51 -22.26 -9.24
C LYS A 77 27.06 -21.58 -10.50
N ASN A 78 26.35 -21.69 -11.62
CA ASN A 78 26.75 -21.10 -12.90
C ASN A 78 26.25 -19.66 -13.07
N SER A 79 25.42 -19.15 -12.14
CA SER A 79 24.82 -17.83 -12.24
C SER A 79 25.85 -16.73 -11.97
N ARG A 80 25.86 -15.73 -12.85
CA ARG A 80 26.69 -14.52 -12.67
C ARG A 80 25.94 -13.47 -11.86
N LYS A 81 26.67 -12.64 -11.13
CA LYS A 81 26.08 -11.50 -10.44
C LYS A 81 25.39 -10.56 -11.44
N PRO A 82 24.23 -9.98 -11.10
CA PRO A 82 23.59 -8.98 -11.94
C PRO A 82 24.50 -7.78 -12.18
N LYS A 83 24.32 -7.13 -13.34
CA LYS A 83 25.01 -5.86 -13.64
C LYS A 83 24.52 -4.78 -12.67
N ASP A 84 25.47 -4.06 -12.05
CA ASP A 84 25.11 -2.95 -11.16
C ASP A 84 24.41 -1.85 -11.97
N ASN A 85 23.33 -1.32 -11.42
CA ASN A 85 22.51 -0.26 -12.00
C ASN A 85 22.60 1.06 -11.22
N LEU A 86 23.51 1.12 -10.24
CA LEU A 86 23.90 2.33 -9.53
C LEU A 86 25.39 2.60 -9.70
N THR A 87 25.76 3.88 -9.70
CA THR A 87 27.18 4.26 -9.64
C THR A 87 27.72 4.11 -8.22
N GLY A 88 29.05 4.01 -8.08
CA GLY A 88 29.69 3.96 -6.77
C GLY A 88 29.41 5.20 -5.91
N ALA A 89 29.26 6.37 -6.54
CA ALA A 89 28.89 7.61 -5.88
C ALA A 89 27.44 7.56 -5.37
N GLU A 90 26.48 7.16 -6.21
CA GLU A 90 25.07 7.00 -5.83
C GLU A 90 24.91 6.02 -4.66
N ARG A 91 25.63 4.89 -4.69
CA ARG A 91 25.57 3.89 -3.61
C ARG A 91 26.17 4.41 -2.31
N ARG A 92 27.25 5.22 -2.36
CA ARG A 92 27.80 5.89 -1.17
C ARG A 92 26.81 6.91 -0.63
N ALA A 93 26.26 7.76 -1.50
CA ALA A 93 25.31 8.79 -1.12
C ALA A 93 24.04 8.21 -0.47
N LEU A 94 23.49 7.10 -1.00
CA LEU A 94 22.37 6.39 -0.37
C LEU A 94 22.71 5.80 1.01
N ARG A 95 23.94 5.31 1.21
CA ARG A 95 24.39 4.84 2.53
C ARG A 95 24.54 5.99 3.53
N SER A 96 25.13 7.10 3.10
CA SER A 96 25.25 8.32 3.92
C SER A 96 23.87 8.86 4.29
N LEU A 97 22.93 8.88 3.33
CA LEU A 97 21.57 9.31 3.56
C LEU A 97 20.83 8.39 4.54
N LYS A 98 21.06 7.08 4.47
CA LYS A 98 20.51 6.11 5.43
C LYS A 98 21.07 6.28 6.85
N ALA A 99 22.33 6.69 6.97
CA ALA A 99 22.99 6.92 8.25
C ALA A 99 22.61 8.28 8.88
N ASN A 100 22.05 9.20 8.10
CA ASN A 100 21.65 10.52 8.58
C ASN A 100 20.28 10.45 9.28
N GLU A 101 20.28 10.51 10.62
CA GLU A 101 19.07 10.49 11.44
C GLU A 101 18.27 11.81 11.41
N ALA A 102 18.84 12.90 10.90
CA ALA A 102 18.13 14.18 10.77
C ALA A 102 17.16 14.19 9.57
N LEU A 103 17.36 13.26 8.61
CA LEU A 103 16.56 13.17 7.38
C LEU A 103 15.75 11.89 7.34
N THR A 104 14.55 12.00 6.79
CA THR A 104 13.66 10.86 6.55
C THR A 104 13.29 10.80 5.08
N VAL A 105 13.49 9.63 4.49
CA VAL A 105 13.14 9.35 3.08
C VAL A 105 11.89 8.47 3.05
N LEU A 106 10.81 8.96 2.44
CA LEU A 106 9.53 8.27 2.36
C LEU A 106 9.05 8.17 0.91
N PRO A 107 8.28 7.15 0.55
CA PRO A 107 7.52 7.19 -0.69
C PRO A 107 6.40 8.22 -0.58
N ALA A 108 6.15 8.93 -1.67
CA ALA A 108 4.93 9.73 -1.82
C ALA A 108 3.69 8.83 -1.83
N ASP A 109 2.58 9.36 -1.33
CA ASP A 109 1.26 8.68 -1.35
C ASP A 109 0.81 8.36 -2.79
N LYS A 110 1.09 9.28 -3.74
CA LYS A 110 0.81 9.14 -5.18
C LYS A 110 2.05 9.49 -6.00
N GLY A 111 2.21 8.85 -7.18
CA GLY A 111 3.18 9.26 -8.20
C GLY A 111 4.57 8.61 -8.17
N ASN A 112 4.79 7.53 -7.38
CA ASN A 112 6.08 6.80 -7.31
C ASN A 112 7.31 7.71 -7.09
N ALA A 113 7.11 8.81 -6.37
CA ALA A 113 8.15 9.75 -6.03
C ALA A 113 8.76 9.42 -4.65
N ALA A 114 10.05 9.69 -4.49
CA ALA A 114 10.72 9.74 -3.20
C ALA A 114 10.56 11.16 -2.62
N VAL A 115 10.28 11.24 -1.33
CA VAL A 115 10.16 12.49 -0.58
C VAL A 115 11.22 12.49 0.51
N VAL A 116 12.00 13.55 0.56
CA VAL A 116 13.00 13.77 1.62
C VAL A 116 12.56 14.93 2.47
N LEU A 117 12.54 14.75 3.79
CA LEU A 117 12.13 15.77 4.74
C LEU A 117 12.91 15.62 6.05
N ASP A 118 12.99 16.70 6.81
CA ASP A 118 13.56 16.66 8.16
C ASP A 118 12.75 15.74 9.06
N THR A 119 13.43 14.87 9.79
CA THR A 119 12.83 13.94 10.76
C THR A 119 12.04 14.70 11.83
N SER A 120 12.54 15.86 12.25
CA SER A 120 11.84 16.71 13.21
C SER A 120 10.51 17.24 12.62
N HIS A 121 10.49 17.65 11.36
CA HIS A 121 9.29 18.14 10.68
C HIS A 121 8.27 17.03 10.45
N TYR A 122 8.73 15.84 10.06
CA TYR A 122 7.88 14.65 9.96
C TYR A 122 7.21 14.32 11.30
N ASN A 123 8.00 14.29 12.38
CA ASN A 123 7.50 13.98 13.73
C ASN A 123 6.49 15.03 14.21
N ARG A 124 6.72 16.33 13.96
CA ARG A 124 5.75 17.39 14.27
C ARG A 124 4.43 17.21 13.52
N LYS A 125 4.49 17.00 12.20
CA LYS A 125 3.28 16.75 11.38
C LYS A 125 2.51 15.53 11.86
N PHE A 126 3.22 14.48 12.26
CA PHE A 126 2.59 13.26 12.74
C PHE A 126 2.00 13.41 14.14
N ALA A 127 2.67 14.13 15.05
CA ALA A 127 2.15 14.47 16.37
C ALA A 127 0.85 15.28 16.26
N ALA A 128 0.82 16.31 15.40
CA ALA A 128 -0.38 17.10 15.14
C ALA A 128 -1.55 16.25 14.58
N LEU A 129 -1.25 15.21 13.79
CA LEU A 129 -2.25 14.25 13.33
C LEU A 129 -2.86 13.45 14.50
N LEU A 130 -2.03 13.10 15.49
CA LEU A 130 -2.42 12.30 16.66
C LEU A 130 -3.13 13.11 17.75
N GLU A 131 -3.05 14.44 17.75
CA GLU A 131 -3.78 15.31 18.68
C GLU A 131 -5.30 15.30 18.48
N ASN A 132 -5.78 14.74 17.36
CA ASN A 132 -7.20 14.58 17.11
C ASN A 132 -7.88 13.69 18.16
N LYS A 133 -9.09 14.08 18.62
CA LYS A 133 -9.95 13.31 19.56
C LYS A 133 -10.24 11.87 19.11
N ALA A 134 -10.02 11.54 17.84
CA ALA A 134 -10.10 10.18 17.33
C ALA A 134 -9.04 9.23 17.91
N TYR A 135 -7.92 9.75 18.42
CA TYR A 135 -6.82 8.96 18.98
C TYR A 135 -6.79 9.04 20.51
N LYS A 136 -6.40 7.94 21.15
CA LYS A 136 -6.23 7.87 22.60
C LYS A 136 -4.94 7.13 22.93
N LYS A 137 -4.12 7.72 23.80
CA LYS A 137 -2.93 7.07 24.34
C LYS A 137 -3.35 5.86 25.19
N LEU A 138 -2.68 4.74 24.99
CA LEU A 138 -2.97 3.50 25.71
C LEU A 138 -1.69 2.71 25.98
N LYS A 139 -1.71 1.93 27.06
CA LYS A 139 -0.65 0.96 27.39
C LYS A 139 -0.68 -0.16 26.36
N ASP A 140 0.49 -0.67 25.97
CA ASP A 140 0.61 -1.73 24.99
C ASP A 140 -0.23 -2.97 25.40
N PRO A 141 -1.26 -3.35 24.63
CA PRO A 141 -2.17 -4.44 24.94
C PRO A 141 -1.75 -5.72 24.21
N THR A 142 -0.61 -5.72 23.50
CA THR A 142 -0.26 -6.74 22.51
C THR A 142 -0.38 -8.14 23.12
N ASP A 143 0.18 -8.35 24.30
CA ASP A 143 0.11 -9.62 25.04
C ASP A 143 -1.33 -10.01 25.40
N ALA A 144 -2.16 -9.05 25.80
CA ALA A 144 -3.56 -9.29 26.15
C ALA A 144 -4.38 -9.69 24.91
N ILE A 145 -4.14 -9.01 23.78
CA ILE A 145 -4.77 -9.35 22.51
C ILE A 145 -4.30 -10.71 22.01
N GLU A 146 -3.01 -11.03 22.17
CA GLU A 146 -2.44 -12.32 21.79
C GLU A 146 -3.08 -13.47 22.57
N ARG A 147 -3.16 -13.37 23.90
CA ARG A 147 -3.84 -14.37 24.74
C ARG A 147 -5.31 -14.53 24.34
N ASN A 148 -6.01 -13.42 24.12
CA ASN A 148 -7.41 -13.46 23.70
C ASN A 148 -7.57 -14.11 22.31
N ALA A 149 -6.69 -13.81 21.35
CA ALA A 149 -6.71 -14.43 20.03
C ALA A 149 -6.51 -15.95 20.12
N VAL A 150 -5.55 -16.41 20.94
CA VAL A 150 -5.31 -17.84 21.17
C VAL A 150 -6.52 -18.51 21.83
N LEU A 151 -7.13 -17.88 22.84
CA LEU A 151 -8.33 -18.40 23.47
C LEU A 151 -9.49 -18.55 22.47
N LEU A 152 -9.74 -17.51 21.68
CA LEU A 152 -10.82 -17.51 20.69
C LEU A 152 -10.59 -18.57 19.60
N MET A 153 -9.35 -18.77 19.16
CA MET A 153 -9.02 -19.84 18.20
C MET A 153 -9.37 -21.23 18.74
N LYS A 154 -9.03 -21.51 20.00
CA LYS A 154 -9.36 -22.80 20.64
C LYS A 154 -10.86 -23.06 20.75
N THR A 155 -11.67 -22.02 20.89
CA THR A 155 -13.13 -22.12 20.97
C THR A 155 -13.82 -22.08 19.60
N SER A 156 -13.08 -21.81 18.53
CA SER A 156 -13.62 -21.65 17.19
C SER A 156 -13.76 -22.99 16.46
N PRO A 157 -14.65 -23.10 15.46
CA PRO A 157 -14.79 -24.31 14.65
C PRO A 157 -13.66 -24.48 13.60
N ILE A 158 -12.51 -23.82 13.79
CA ILE A 158 -11.36 -23.91 12.89
C ILE A 158 -10.58 -25.18 13.24
N ALA A 159 -10.21 -25.96 12.23
CA ALA A 159 -9.40 -27.18 12.41
C ALA A 159 -8.12 -26.91 13.22
N GLU A 160 -7.77 -27.84 14.11
CA GLU A 160 -6.64 -27.72 15.04
C GLU A 160 -5.32 -27.43 14.28
N GLU A 161 -5.09 -28.11 13.16
CA GLU A 161 -3.90 -27.95 12.34
C GLU A 161 -3.79 -26.52 11.78
N VAL A 162 -4.93 -25.94 11.40
CA VAL A 162 -5.00 -24.56 10.92
C VAL A 162 -4.77 -23.60 12.09
N CYS A 163 -5.36 -23.85 13.26
CA CYS A 163 -5.13 -23.04 14.46
C CYS A 163 -3.64 -23.00 14.84
N GLN A 164 -2.92 -24.11 14.76
CA GLN A 164 -1.48 -24.17 15.01
C GLN A 164 -0.69 -23.31 14.01
N GLN A 165 -1.07 -23.30 12.74
CA GLN A 165 -0.44 -22.46 11.71
C GLN A 165 -0.72 -20.96 11.88
N LEU A 166 -1.88 -20.61 12.44
CA LEU A 166 -2.31 -19.23 12.64
C LEU A 166 -1.87 -18.65 13.98
N GLN A 167 -1.30 -19.48 14.85
CA GLN A 167 -0.92 -19.08 16.19
C GLN A 167 0.13 -17.96 16.13
N PRO A 168 -0.13 -16.80 16.78
CA PRO A 168 0.86 -15.74 16.87
C PRO A 168 2.08 -16.23 17.67
N GLN A 169 3.29 -15.90 17.18
CA GLN A 169 4.55 -16.15 17.87
C GLN A 169 5.36 -14.87 17.94
N GLY A 170 5.48 -14.29 19.14
CA GLY A 170 6.27 -13.07 19.36
C GLY A 170 5.68 -11.85 18.63
N SER A 171 4.40 -11.56 18.86
CA SER A 171 3.71 -10.47 18.18
C SER A 171 4.29 -9.10 18.53
N ARG A 172 4.06 -8.14 17.64
CA ARG A 172 4.45 -6.75 17.83
C ARG A 172 3.22 -5.85 17.71
N PRO A 173 3.16 -4.72 18.44
CA PRO A 173 2.11 -3.75 18.24
C PRO A 173 2.11 -3.24 16.78
N PRO A 174 0.94 -3.03 16.17
CA PRO A 174 0.84 -2.40 14.85
C PRO A 174 1.59 -1.07 14.80
N ARG A 175 2.25 -0.80 13.68
CA ARG A 175 3.02 0.44 13.48
C ARG A 175 2.21 1.44 12.68
N LEU A 176 2.07 2.66 13.19
CA LEU A 176 1.49 3.77 12.43
C LEU A 176 2.61 4.63 11.83
N TYR A 177 2.50 4.96 10.54
CA TYR A 177 3.40 5.88 9.85
C TYR A 177 2.63 6.70 8.80
N GLY A 178 3.19 7.78 8.29
CA GLY A 178 2.53 8.71 7.39
C GLY A 178 3.20 8.78 6.02
N LEU A 179 2.45 8.71 4.93
CA LEU A 179 2.99 8.98 3.58
C LEU A 179 2.70 10.43 3.16
N PRO A 180 3.68 11.18 2.64
CA PRO A 180 3.44 12.55 2.19
C PRO A 180 2.52 12.63 0.97
N LYS A 181 1.42 13.38 1.08
CA LYS A 181 0.53 13.70 -0.06
C LYS A 181 1.06 14.89 -0.85
N VAL A 182 2.11 14.67 -1.63
CA VAL A 182 2.80 15.73 -2.42
C VAL A 182 1.92 16.47 -3.42
N HIS A 183 0.73 15.93 -3.73
CA HIS A 183 -0.25 16.53 -4.64
C HIS A 183 -1.29 17.42 -3.94
N LYS A 184 -1.12 17.68 -2.63
CA LYS A 184 -2.01 18.53 -1.82
C LYS A 184 -1.21 19.70 -1.22
N PRO A 185 -1.84 20.86 -0.99
CA PRO A 185 -1.19 21.98 -0.30
C PRO A 185 -0.70 21.54 1.08
N ASP A 186 0.40 22.13 1.55
CA ASP A 186 1.08 21.83 2.82
C ASP A 186 1.62 20.40 2.99
N VAL A 187 1.45 19.54 1.96
CA VAL A 187 1.89 18.15 1.93
C VAL A 187 1.53 17.41 3.23
N PRO A 188 0.22 17.22 3.52
CA PRO A 188 -0.23 16.48 4.69
C PRO A 188 0.20 15.01 4.62
N LEU A 189 0.29 14.38 5.78
CA LEU A 189 0.58 12.94 5.88
C LEU A 189 -0.70 12.13 5.72
N TRP A 190 -0.66 11.09 4.88
CA TRP A 190 -1.65 10.01 4.85
C TRP A 190 -1.27 8.96 5.91
N PRO A 191 -2.03 8.80 7.01
CA PRO A 191 -1.69 7.82 8.04
C PRO A 191 -1.98 6.40 7.56
N ILE A 192 -1.00 5.51 7.72
CA ILE A 192 -1.05 4.08 7.40
C ILE A 192 -0.74 3.29 8.66
N ALA A 193 -1.64 2.37 9.02
CA ALA A 193 -1.42 1.40 10.08
C ALA A 193 -0.95 0.07 9.45
N SER A 194 0.31 -0.28 9.69
CA SER A 194 0.84 -1.61 9.37
C SER A 194 0.53 -2.57 10.51
N THR A 195 -0.29 -3.57 10.22
CA THR A 195 -0.61 -4.68 11.12
C THR A 195 0.29 -5.89 10.90
N PHE A 196 1.36 -5.77 10.11
CA PHE A 196 2.29 -6.86 9.88
C PHE A 196 2.91 -7.33 11.21
N ALA A 197 2.92 -8.65 11.42
CA ALA A 197 3.38 -9.30 12.66
C ALA A 197 2.60 -8.87 13.93
N SER A 198 1.39 -8.34 13.79
CA SER A 198 0.48 -8.13 14.93
C SER A 198 -0.23 -9.42 15.36
N PRO A 199 -0.75 -9.50 16.60
CA PRO A 199 -1.33 -10.74 17.13
C PRO A 199 -2.46 -11.34 16.28
N THR A 200 -3.18 -10.50 15.55
CA THR A 200 -4.33 -10.91 14.73
C THR A 200 -4.01 -10.97 13.23
N TYR A 201 -2.75 -10.74 12.84
CA TYR A 201 -2.37 -10.63 11.43
C TYR A 201 -2.63 -11.91 10.62
N LEU A 202 -2.18 -13.06 11.12
CA LEU A 202 -2.34 -14.35 10.44
C LEU A 202 -3.81 -14.76 10.38
N LEU A 203 -4.56 -14.56 11.46
CA LEU A 203 -6.00 -14.75 11.50
C LEU A 203 -6.72 -13.89 10.46
N ALA A 204 -6.48 -12.58 10.46
CA ALA A 204 -7.08 -11.66 9.49
C ALA A 204 -6.67 -11.98 8.03
N LYS A 205 -5.46 -12.51 7.83
CA LYS A 205 -5.01 -13.02 6.53
C LYS A 205 -5.82 -14.26 6.12
N HIS A 206 -5.96 -15.23 7.02
CA HIS A 206 -6.70 -16.46 6.78
C HIS A 206 -8.16 -16.18 6.46
N SER A 207 -8.85 -15.41 7.31
CA SER A 207 -10.25 -15.02 7.09
C SER A 207 -10.43 -14.30 5.75
N ALA A 208 -9.52 -13.40 5.38
CA ALA A 208 -9.59 -12.73 4.10
C ALA A 208 -9.36 -13.67 2.91
N GLY A 209 -8.56 -14.74 3.06
CA GLY A 209 -8.38 -15.77 2.04
C GLY A 209 -9.65 -16.57 1.81
N LEU A 210 -10.35 -16.95 2.90
CA LEU A 210 -11.65 -17.61 2.82
C LEU A 210 -12.67 -16.71 2.13
N LEU A 211 -12.73 -15.43 2.51
CA LEU A 211 -13.62 -14.46 1.89
C LEU A 211 -13.31 -14.26 0.41
N SER A 212 -12.03 -14.14 0.02
CA SER A 212 -11.68 -13.97 -1.39
C SER A 212 -12.11 -15.16 -2.25
N ASN A 213 -11.92 -16.38 -1.75
CA ASN A 213 -12.29 -17.58 -2.50
C ASN A 213 -13.81 -17.67 -2.69
N ASN A 214 -14.58 -17.28 -1.67
CA ASN A 214 -16.03 -17.30 -1.74
C ASN A 214 -16.61 -16.11 -2.55
N MET A 215 -15.92 -14.97 -2.60
CA MET A 215 -16.37 -13.78 -3.33
C MET A 215 -16.26 -13.91 -4.86
N VAL A 216 -15.30 -14.69 -5.38
CA VAL A 216 -15.13 -14.88 -6.84
C VAL A 216 -16.36 -15.55 -7.46
N ASN A 217 -17.07 -16.38 -6.69
CA ASN A 217 -18.26 -17.09 -7.12
C ASN A 217 -19.57 -16.30 -6.89
N CYS A 218 -19.50 -15.05 -6.43
CA CYS A 218 -20.70 -14.24 -6.25
C CYS A 218 -21.20 -13.68 -7.58
N LEU A 219 -22.51 -13.79 -7.82
CA LEU A 219 -23.19 -13.27 -9.04
C LEU A 219 -22.90 -11.79 -9.32
N HIS A 220 -22.65 -11.00 -8.28
CA HIS A 220 -22.38 -9.55 -8.37
C HIS A 220 -20.88 -9.21 -8.36
N HIS A 221 -20.00 -10.21 -8.35
CA HIS A 221 -18.57 -9.99 -8.50
C HIS A 221 -18.28 -9.47 -9.91
N LYS A 222 -17.54 -8.36 -10.00
CA LYS A 222 -17.04 -7.81 -11.25
C LYS A 222 -15.53 -7.73 -11.16
N SER A 223 -14.86 -8.40 -12.09
CA SER A 223 -13.41 -8.62 -12.05
C SER A 223 -12.64 -7.34 -12.40
N ASN A 224 -13.24 -6.49 -13.24
CA ASN A 224 -12.63 -5.26 -13.71
C ASN A 224 -13.68 -4.17 -14.04
N SER A 225 -13.18 -2.96 -14.34
CA SER A 225 -14.02 -1.81 -14.70
C SER A 225 -14.83 -2.01 -15.97
N MET A 226 -14.31 -2.77 -16.93
CA MET A 226 -14.97 -2.99 -18.22
C MET A 226 -16.20 -3.90 -18.05
N GLU A 227 -16.08 -4.99 -17.28
CA GLU A 227 -17.20 -5.86 -16.92
C GLU A 227 -18.29 -5.10 -16.17
N PHE A 228 -17.90 -4.18 -15.29
CA PHE A 228 -18.85 -3.30 -14.61
C PHE A 228 -19.57 -2.38 -15.60
N ILE A 229 -18.84 -1.68 -16.47
CA ILE A 229 -19.43 -0.79 -17.49
C ILE A 229 -20.39 -1.56 -18.40
N HIS A 230 -20.00 -2.75 -18.87
CA HIS A 230 -20.86 -3.58 -19.72
C HIS A 230 -22.13 -4.00 -18.97
N SER A 231 -22.02 -4.31 -17.68
CA SER A 231 -23.18 -4.60 -16.84
C SER A 231 -24.09 -3.38 -16.70
N LEU A 232 -23.51 -2.17 -16.61
CA LEU A 232 -24.29 -0.93 -16.56
C LEU A 232 -25.11 -0.69 -17.84
N CYS A 233 -24.55 -1.01 -19.01
CA CYS A 233 -25.25 -0.86 -20.29
C CYS A 233 -26.54 -1.71 -20.38
N SER A 234 -26.64 -2.79 -19.59
CA SER A 234 -27.85 -3.62 -19.54
C SER A 234 -28.94 -3.13 -18.59
N PHE A 235 -28.70 -2.09 -17.77
CA PHE A 235 -29.73 -1.57 -16.86
C PHE A 235 -30.52 -0.43 -17.52
N HIS A 236 -31.84 -0.55 -17.53
CA HIS A 236 -32.73 0.58 -17.79
C HIS A 236 -32.97 1.35 -16.49
N VAL A 237 -32.84 2.67 -16.54
CA VAL A 237 -33.07 3.56 -15.38
C VAL A 237 -34.11 4.57 -15.80
N ASP A 238 -35.26 4.57 -15.12
CA ASP A 238 -36.32 5.51 -15.43
C ASP A 238 -35.93 6.95 -15.05
N PRO A 239 -36.53 7.97 -15.69
CA PRO A 239 -36.19 9.38 -15.43
C PRO A 239 -36.35 9.84 -13.97
N HIS A 240 -37.13 9.11 -13.17
CA HIS A 240 -37.38 9.40 -11.75
C HIS A 240 -36.54 8.53 -10.80
N ASP A 241 -35.80 7.56 -11.33
CA ASP A 241 -34.99 6.66 -10.53
C ASP A 241 -33.62 7.26 -10.19
N ILE A 242 -33.14 6.93 -8.99
CA ILE A 242 -31.79 7.26 -8.55
C ILE A 242 -31.00 5.96 -8.42
N MET A 243 -30.07 5.76 -9.32
CA MET A 243 -29.16 4.62 -9.26
C MET A 243 -27.98 4.95 -8.33
N GLN A 244 -27.89 4.23 -7.21
CA GLN A 244 -26.79 4.36 -6.26
C GLN A 244 -25.87 3.13 -6.32
N PHE A 245 -24.61 3.34 -6.66
CA PHE A 245 -23.59 2.30 -6.57
C PHE A 245 -22.78 2.44 -5.31
N ARG A 246 -22.66 1.34 -4.56
CA ARG A 246 -21.69 1.20 -3.49
C ARG A 246 -20.67 0.15 -3.94
N CYS A 247 -19.53 0.65 -4.41
CA CYS A 247 -18.41 -0.23 -4.70
C CYS A 247 -17.66 -0.50 -3.40
N SER A 248 -17.56 -1.76 -3.03
CA SER A 248 -16.66 -2.25 -1.98
C SER A 248 -15.51 -2.94 -2.68
N VAL A 249 -14.40 -2.24 -2.92
CA VAL A 249 -13.23 -2.83 -3.57
C VAL A 249 -12.46 -3.64 -2.53
N ALA A 250 -12.51 -4.97 -2.64
CA ALA A 250 -11.57 -5.84 -1.96
C ALA A 250 -10.26 -5.89 -2.77
N LEU A 251 -9.35 -4.94 -2.52
CA LEU A 251 -8.03 -4.97 -3.15
C LEU A 251 -7.19 -6.11 -2.57
N HIS A 252 -7.21 -7.27 -3.23
CA HIS A 252 -6.24 -8.34 -3.02
C HIS A 252 -5.09 -8.14 -4.02
N GLN A 253 -4.02 -7.47 -3.60
CA GLN A 253 -2.75 -7.52 -4.32
C GLN A 253 -1.68 -8.18 -3.44
N GLY A 254 -0.92 -9.09 -4.05
CA GLY A 254 0.30 -9.67 -3.48
C GLY A 254 1.23 -8.57 -2.99
N ALA A 255 1.81 -8.77 -1.82
CA ALA A 255 2.53 -7.77 -1.00
C ALA A 255 1.62 -6.68 -0.36
N TYR A 256 0.80 -7.12 0.60
CA TYR A 256 0.22 -6.38 1.73
C TYR A 256 0.31 -4.84 1.72
N ARG A 257 -0.49 -4.21 0.86
CA ARG A 257 -1.10 -2.90 1.13
C ARG A 257 -2.61 -3.09 1.04
N ARG A 258 -3.32 -3.15 2.17
CA ARG A 258 -4.79 -3.30 2.17
C ARG A 258 -5.47 -1.97 2.46
N TYR A 259 -6.48 -1.67 1.64
CA TYR A 259 -7.60 -0.78 1.95
C TYR A 259 -8.90 -1.58 1.74
N TYR A 260 -9.86 -1.39 2.65
CA TYR A 260 -11.27 -1.43 2.31
C TYR A 260 -11.67 0.03 2.09
N GLY A 261 -11.84 0.43 0.83
CA GLY A 261 -12.42 1.71 0.47
C GLY A 261 -13.87 1.49 0.03
N SER A 262 -14.81 2.20 0.64
CA SER A 262 -16.14 2.36 0.07
C SER A 262 -16.12 3.65 -0.76
N ALA A 263 -16.27 3.52 -2.07
CA ALA A 263 -16.55 4.67 -2.92
C ALA A 263 -18.07 4.81 -3.02
N ARG A 264 -18.60 5.95 -2.57
CA ARG A 264 -19.97 6.39 -2.87
C ARG A 264 -19.89 7.32 -4.07
N THR A 265 -20.32 6.83 -5.22
CA THR A 265 -20.57 7.70 -6.38
C THR A 265 -22.08 7.86 -6.49
N THR A 266 -22.56 9.08 -6.32
CA THR A 266 -23.98 9.41 -6.48
C THR A 266 -24.11 10.11 -7.83
N PHE A 267 -24.74 9.47 -8.81
CA PHE A 267 -25.02 10.12 -10.09
C PHE A 267 -26.24 11.01 -9.92
N ARG A 268 -26.10 12.32 -10.16
CA ARG A 268 -27.21 13.26 -10.28
C ARG A 268 -27.12 13.92 -11.65
N ARG A 269 -28.13 13.73 -12.50
CA ARG A 269 -28.23 14.34 -13.83
C ARG A 269 -28.54 15.85 -13.66
N ARG A 270 -27.52 16.64 -13.35
CA ARG A 270 -27.62 18.11 -13.26
C ARG A 270 -26.40 18.75 -13.90
N TYR A 271 -26.21 18.57 -15.21
CA TYR A 271 -25.32 19.38 -16.07
C TYR A 271 -25.57 18.94 -17.53
N LEU A 272 -26.66 19.41 -18.15
CA LEU A 272 -26.94 19.20 -19.57
C LEU A 272 -27.42 20.47 -20.30
N GLU A 273 -27.23 21.67 -19.73
CA GLU A 273 -27.79 22.91 -20.31
C GLU A 273 -26.83 23.78 -21.14
N THR A 274 -25.60 23.35 -21.46
CA THR A 274 -24.65 24.24 -22.16
C THR A 274 -23.96 23.69 -23.40
N PHE A 275 -24.52 22.70 -24.12
CA PHE A 275 -24.05 22.38 -25.49
C PHE A 275 -25.20 21.82 -26.36
N PRO A 276 -25.22 22.11 -27.68
CA PRO A 276 -26.31 21.70 -28.56
C PRO A 276 -26.33 20.17 -28.76
N PRO A 277 -27.51 19.58 -29.04
CA PRO A 277 -27.68 18.14 -29.11
C PRO A 277 -27.09 17.59 -30.42
N CYS A 278 -26.10 16.71 -30.32
CA CYS A 278 -25.84 15.73 -31.39
C CYS A 278 -26.71 14.50 -31.13
N PRO A 279 -27.45 13.99 -32.13
CA PRO A 279 -28.19 12.76 -31.99
C PRO A 279 -27.20 11.58 -31.90
N ASP A 280 -27.55 10.61 -31.05
CA ASP A 280 -27.01 9.25 -30.98
C ASP A 280 -25.77 8.93 -30.14
N HIS A 281 -25.26 9.81 -29.27
CA HIS A 281 -24.29 9.39 -28.23
C HIS A 281 -24.47 10.11 -26.90
N LEU A 282 -24.94 9.39 -25.87
CA LEU A 282 -24.93 9.86 -24.49
C LEU A 282 -23.49 9.77 -23.95
N ILE A 283 -22.70 10.84 -24.13
CA ILE A 283 -21.35 10.94 -23.54
C ILE A 283 -21.50 11.18 -22.03
N LEU A 284 -21.47 10.10 -21.25
CA LEU A 284 -21.27 10.16 -19.79
C LEU A 284 -19.83 10.60 -19.53
N HIS A 285 -19.62 11.89 -19.25
CA HIS A 285 -18.34 12.40 -18.77
C HIS A 285 -18.04 11.81 -17.38
N LEU A 286 -17.27 10.73 -17.35
CA LEU A 286 -16.56 10.24 -16.19
C LEU A 286 -15.50 11.29 -15.80
N GLN A 287 -15.76 12.13 -14.82
CA GLN A 287 -14.69 12.80 -14.09
C GLN A 287 -14.05 11.80 -13.12
N CYS A 288 -13.33 10.84 -13.70
CA CYS A 288 -12.43 9.94 -12.99
C CYS A 288 -11.10 10.03 -13.75
N PRO A 289 -9.98 10.45 -13.14
CA PRO A 289 -8.69 10.46 -13.82
C PRO A 289 -8.24 9.01 -14.02
N VAL A 290 -8.73 8.38 -15.08
CA VAL A 290 -8.26 7.09 -15.58
C VAL A 290 -6.98 7.37 -16.37
N LEU A 291 -5.83 7.24 -15.71
CA LEU A 291 -4.59 6.97 -16.42
C LEU A 291 -4.62 5.49 -16.89
N PRO A 292 -3.96 5.14 -18.03
CA PRO A 292 -4.05 3.84 -18.69
C PRO A 292 -3.23 2.76 -17.96
N THR A 293 -3.50 2.59 -16.66
CA THR A 293 -2.89 1.58 -15.81
C THR A 293 -4.00 0.84 -15.08
N ASN A 294 -3.92 -0.49 -15.03
CA ASN A 294 -4.88 -1.42 -14.41
C ASN A 294 -5.07 -1.24 -12.88
N ARG A 295 -5.31 -0.02 -12.39
CA ARG A 295 -5.57 0.29 -10.97
C ARG A 295 -6.67 1.35 -10.84
N TRP A 296 -7.71 0.98 -10.11
CA TRP A 296 -8.74 1.88 -9.63
C TRP A 296 -8.13 2.95 -8.70
N CYS A 297 -8.29 4.22 -9.06
CA CYS A 297 -7.97 5.35 -8.20
C CYS A 297 -9.18 5.68 -7.32
N GLY A 298 -9.09 5.41 -6.02
CA GLY A 298 -10.10 5.85 -5.05
C GLY A 298 -9.78 7.26 -4.56
N ASP A 299 -10.61 8.23 -4.94
CA ASP A 299 -10.81 9.44 -4.13
C ASP A 299 -12.03 9.17 -3.23
N GLY A 300 -11.83 9.19 -1.91
CA GLY A 300 -12.87 8.95 -0.93
C GLY A 300 -12.80 9.98 0.19
N PHE A 301 -13.84 10.80 0.30
CA PHE A 301 -14.18 11.50 1.54
C PHE A 301 -14.68 10.47 2.55
N ALA A 302 -14.05 10.40 3.72
CA ALA A 302 -14.51 9.57 4.83
C ALA A 302 -15.65 10.28 5.56
N THR A 303 -16.85 9.70 5.55
CA THR A 303 -17.89 10.00 6.55
C THR A 303 -17.63 9.15 7.79
N VAL A 304 -17.52 9.83 8.93
CA VAL A 304 -17.28 9.21 10.25
C VAL A 304 -18.52 8.42 10.65
N SER A 305 -18.38 7.09 10.72
CA SER A 305 -19.32 6.21 11.39
C SER A 305 -18.63 5.63 12.63
N GLY A 306 -18.98 6.18 13.79
CA GLY A 306 -19.44 5.43 14.97
C GLY A 306 -18.60 4.32 15.61
N HIS A 307 -17.38 4.01 15.18
CA HIS A 307 -16.56 2.98 15.83
C HIS A 307 -15.15 3.47 16.18
N ARG A 308 -14.86 3.43 17.49
CA ARG A 308 -13.56 3.75 18.10
C ARG A 308 -12.47 2.94 17.42
N LYS A 309 -11.56 3.61 16.69
CA LYS A 309 -10.32 3.01 16.19
C LYS A 309 -9.27 3.15 17.27
N LEU A 310 -8.88 2.03 17.87
CA LEU A 310 -7.74 1.94 18.77
C LEU A 310 -6.47 1.78 17.93
N ILE A 311 -5.54 2.73 18.03
CA ILE A 311 -4.20 2.64 17.45
C ILE A 311 -3.19 2.88 18.57
N TYR A 312 -2.24 1.96 18.70
CA TYR A 312 -1.20 2.00 19.73
C TYR A 312 0.11 2.50 19.13
N GLY A 313 0.77 3.42 19.85
CA GLY A 313 2.11 3.90 19.54
C GLY A 313 2.80 4.29 20.84
N GLY A 314 3.80 3.50 21.24
CA GLY A 314 4.68 3.82 22.36
C GLY A 314 5.87 4.64 21.88
N LEU A 315 6.00 5.86 22.37
CA LEU A 315 7.25 6.62 22.34
C LEU A 315 8.16 6.06 23.44
N ARG A 316 9.34 5.52 23.08
CA ARG A 316 10.41 5.29 24.05
C ARG A 316 11.06 6.63 24.34
N GLY A 317 10.84 7.15 25.54
CA GLY A 317 11.77 8.08 26.18
C GLY A 317 12.76 7.24 26.96
N GLU A 318 14.03 7.29 26.58
CA GLU A 318 15.12 6.85 27.45
C GLU A 318 15.44 8.01 28.37
N GLY A 319 15.36 7.76 29.67
CA GLY A 319 15.81 8.65 30.72
C GLY A 319 16.44 7.79 31.81
N THR A 320 17.76 7.88 31.91
CA THR A 320 18.54 8.26 33.09
C THR A 320 19.93 8.60 32.61
#